data_AF-A0A3M1BEA8-F1
#
_entry.id   AF-A0A3M1BEA8-F1
#
_cell.length_a   1.000
_cell.length_b   1.000
_cell.length_c   1.000
_cell.angle_alpha   90.00
_cell.angle_beta   90.00
_cell.angle_gamma   90.00
#
_symmetry.space_group_name_H-M   'P 1'
#
loop_
_entity.id
_entity.type
_entity.pdbx_description
1 polymer ?
#
loop_
_entity_poly.entity_id
_entity_poly.type
_entity_poly.pdbx_seq_one_letter_code
_entity_poly.pdbx_strand_id
1 'polypeptide(L)'
;RIDYKDGFRQKPLHAPHRALLTVDYETPSENWMFNLNAQIVGSQRFADDHQVPAEFKDQFSGNTPVYTIFNAQVTRRFKNLELYAGGENLTDYRQEHAIIDFDNPFGEHFDAMQVWAPLVGARAYVGLRWWIESSK
;
A
#
# COMPACT_ATOMS: atom_id res chain seq x y z
N ARG A 1 14.44 15.38 4.58
CA ARG A 1 15.88 15.07 4.37
C ARG A 1 16.49 14.80 5.74
N ILE A 2 17.52 13.97 5.82
CA ILE A 2 18.26 13.70 7.06
C ILE A 2 19.69 14.23 6.85
N ASP A 3 20.25 14.84 7.88
CA ASP A 3 21.62 15.34 7.89
C ASP A 3 22.59 14.21 8.24
N TYR A 4 23.64 14.03 7.44
CA TYR A 4 24.70 13.04 7.64
C TYR A 4 26.05 13.76 7.63
N LYS A 5 27.10 13.09 8.12
CA LYS A 5 28.48 13.64 8.07
C LYS A 5 28.93 14.05 6.66
N ASP A 6 28.33 13.46 5.63
CA ASP A 6 28.67 13.68 4.22
C ASP A 6 27.62 14.54 3.48
N GLY A 7 26.69 15.16 4.22
CA GLY A 7 25.65 16.05 3.71
C GLY A 7 24.22 15.47 3.76
N PHE A 8 23.27 16.22 3.20
CA PHE A 8 21.85 15.86 3.26
C PHE A 8 21.48 14.72 2.30
N ARG A 9 20.86 13.67 2.84
CA ARG A 9 20.28 12.58 2.03
C ARG A 9 18.77 12.48 2.23
N GLN A 10 18.08 11.85 1.28
CA GLN A 10 16.65 11.54 1.39
C GLN A 10 16.42 10.57 2.56
N LYS A 11 15.31 10.72 3.28
CA LYS A 11 14.95 9.78 4.35
C LYS A 11 14.75 8.38 3.75
N PRO A 12 15.38 7.32 4.30
CA PRO A 12 15.17 5.95 3.84
C PRO A 12 13.69 5.54 3.87
N LEU A 13 13.30 4.69 2.93
CA LEU A 13 11.96 4.11 2.79
C LEU A 13 10.84 5.16 2.73
N HIS A 14 11.15 6.40 2.36
CA HIS A 14 10.19 7.49 2.26
C HIS A 14 10.12 8.02 0.83
N ALA A 15 8.97 7.82 0.17
CA ALA A 15 8.74 8.27 -1.20
C ALA A 15 8.62 9.81 -1.21
N PRO A 16 9.39 10.54 -2.02
CA PRO A 16 9.31 11.99 -2.09
C PRO A 16 8.11 12.46 -2.91
N HIS A 17 7.60 11.58 -3.79
CA HIS A 17 6.47 11.82 -4.66
C HIS A 17 5.44 10.72 -4.49
N ARG A 18 4.19 11.12 -4.29
CA ARG A 18 3.01 10.25 -4.25
C ARG A 18 1.90 10.93 -5.04
N ALA A 19 1.15 10.15 -5.79
CA ALA A 19 -0.05 10.62 -6.46
C ALA A 19 -1.24 9.74 -6.07
N LEU A 20 -2.41 10.36 -6.02
CA LEU A 20 -3.68 9.69 -5.75
C LEU A 20 -4.68 10.16 -6.79
N LEU A 21 -5.30 9.21 -7.48
CA LEU A 21 -6.45 9.46 -8.34
C LEU A 21 -7.65 8.71 -7.76
N THR A 22 -8.74 9.43 -7.53
CA THR A 22 -10.02 8.85 -7.15
C THR A 22 -11.08 9.27 -8.16
N VAL A 23 -11.88 8.32 -8.59
CA VAL A 23 -13.03 8.55 -9.46
C VAL A 23 -14.26 7.98 -8.76
N ASP A 24 -15.21 8.86 -8.49
CA ASP A 24 -16.50 8.51 -7.91
C ASP A 24 -17.60 8.80 -8.93
N TYR A 25 -18.51 7.86 -9.11
CA TYR A 25 -19.68 8.03 -9.97
C TYR A 25 -20.92 7.47 -9.30
N GLU A 26 -21.96 8.31 -9.20
CA GLU A 26 -23.29 7.91 -8.78
C GLU A 26 -24.24 8.05 -9.98
N THR A 27 -25.06 7.03 -10.23
CA THR A 27 -26.08 7.12 -11.30
C THR A 27 -27.12 8.19 -10.98
N PRO A 28 -27.80 8.78 -11.98
CA PRO A 28 -28.86 9.78 -11.72
C PRO A 28 -30.01 9.28 -10.83
N SER A 29 -30.24 7.97 -10.76
CA SER A 29 -31.22 7.35 -9.87
C SER A 29 -30.71 7.08 -8.46
N GLU A 30 -29.49 7.50 -8.12
CA GLU A 30 -28.83 7.40 -6.80
C GLU A 30 -28.77 5.98 -6.22
N ASN A 31 -28.91 4.98 -7.08
CA ASN A 31 -29.09 3.60 -6.68
C ASN A 31 -27.84 2.74 -6.97
N TRP A 32 -26.89 3.27 -7.72
CA TRP A 32 -25.57 2.68 -7.95
C TRP A 32 -24.49 3.73 -7.71
N MET A 33 -23.46 3.32 -6.97
CA MET A 33 -22.25 4.10 -6.76
C MET A 33 -21.05 3.24 -7.18
N PHE A 34 -20.08 3.87 -7.83
CA PHE A 34 -18.83 3.26 -8.25
C PHE A 34 -17.69 4.13 -7.74
N ASN A 35 -16.73 3.50 -7.06
CA ASN A 35 -15.51 4.14 -6.59
C ASN A 35 -14.32 3.41 -7.20
N LEU A 36 -13.40 4.16 -7.80
CA LEU A 36 -12.10 3.69 -8.26
C LEU A 36 -11.02 4.53 -7.60
N ASN A 37 -9.96 3.89 -7.12
CA ASN A 37 -8.84 4.56 -6.49
C ASN A 37 -7.51 3.99 -7.02
N ALA A 38 -6.60 4.86 -7.41
CA ALA A 38 -5.24 4.51 -7.80
C ALA A 38 -4.24 5.33 -7.00
N GLN A 39 -3.37 4.66 -6.25
CA GLN A 39 -2.27 5.29 -5.53
C GLN A 39 -0.95 4.95 -6.20
N ILE A 40 -0.19 5.96 -6.63
CA ILE A 40 1.15 5.81 -7.20
C ILE A 40 2.16 6.25 -6.16
N VAL A 41 3.12 5.38 -5.85
CA VAL A 41 4.20 5.63 -4.90
C VAL A 41 5.52 5.65 -5.64
N GLY A 42 6.18 6.80 -5.60
CA GLY A 42 7.49 6.99 -6.21
C GLY A 42 8.60 6.21 -5.50
N SER A 43 9.75 6.11 -6.16
CA SER A 43 10.92 5.39 -5.66
C SER A 43 11.36 5.90 -4.28
N GLN A 44 11.70 4.95 -3.41
CA GLN A 44 12.21 5.17 -2.06
C GLN A 44 13.68 4.77 -2.01
N ARG A 45 14.51 5.54 -1.30
CA ARG A 45 15.90 5.15 -1.06
C ARG A 45 15.95 4.08 0.04
N PHE A 46 16.73 3.02 -0.13
CA PHE A 46 17.04 2.10 0.96
C PHE A 46 17.97 2.75 2.01
N ALA A 47 18.06 2.15 3.19
CA ALA A 47 19.05 2.58 4.17
C ALA A 47 20.46 2.22 3.69
N ASP A 48 21.45 3.04 4.06
CA ASP A 48 22.84 2.71 3.78
C ASP A 48 23.31 1.75 4.84
N ASP A 49 23.09 0.46 4.60
CA ASP A 49 23.65 -0.57 5.43
C ASP A 49 25.05 -0.84 4.87
N HIS A 50 26.12 -0.41 5.54
CA HIS A 50 27.49 -0.74 5.12
C HIS A 50 28.05 -1.93 5.91
N GLN A 51 27.44 -2.28 7.04
CA GLN A 51 27.95 -3.29 7.98
C GLN A 51 27.41 -4.70 7.73
N VAL A 52 26.20 -4.83 7.19
CA VAL A 52 25.64 -6.14 6.80
C VAL A 52 26.34 -6.67 5.50
N PRO A 53 26.66 -7.97 5.39
CA PRO A 53 27.27 -8.57 4.21
C PRO A 53 26.48 -8.40 2.90
N ALA A 54 27.18 -8.39 1.75
CA ALA A 54 26.56 -8.19 0.43
C ALA A 54 25.52 -9.28 0.09
N GLU A 55 25.77 -10.52 0.51
CA GLU A 55 24.87 -11.67 0.34
C GLU A 55 23.47 -11.47 0.96
N PHE A 56 23.32 -10.57 1.93
CA PHE A 56 22.03 -10.24 2.55
C PHE A 56 21.38 -8.96 2.00
N LYS A 57 22.02 -8.28 1.03
CA LYS A 57 21.68 -6.90 0.63
C LYS A 57 21.45 -6.64 -0.83
N ASP A 58 21.74 -7.59 -1.71
CA ASP A 58 21.62 -7.33 -3.15
C ASP A 58 20.23 -6.77 -3.54
N GLN A 59 19.19 -7.13 -2.78
CA GLN A 59 17.81 -6.66 -2.97
C GLN A 59 17.43 -5.38 -2.20
N PHE A 60 18.26 -4.93 -1.26
CA PHE A 60 18.02 -3.78 -0.37
C PHE A 60 19.04 -2.65 -0.61
N SER A 61 19.44 -2.46 -1.87
CA SER A 61 20.42 -1.45 -2.25
C SER A 61 19.85 -0.43 -3.24
N GLY A 62 20.32 0.81 -3.13
CA GLY A 62 19.87 1.91 -3.99
C GLY A 62 18.43 2.32 -3.72
N ASN A 63 17.54 2.04 -4.68
CA ASN A 63 16.23 2.64 -4.78
C ASN A 63 15.15 1.59 -5.09
N THR A 64 14.02 1.66 -4.39
CA THR A 64 12.86 0.79 -4.63
C THR A 64 12.21 1.12 -5.97
N PRO A 65 11.53 0.16 -6.63
CA PRO A 65 10.74 0.45 -7.81
C PRO A 65 9.57 1.39 -7.47
N VAL A 66 9.10 2.11 -8.49
CA VAL A 66 7.82 2.83 -8.46
C VAL A 66 6.71 1.81 -8.58
N TYR A 67 5.64 1.98 -7.80
CA TYR A 67 4.49 1.07 -7.85
C TYR A 67 3.17 1.79 -7.78
N THR A 68 2.12 1.09 -8.20
CA THR A 68 0.75 1.57 -8.19
C THR A 68 -0.15 0.53 -7.53
N ILE A 69 -1.02 0.98 -6.63
CA ILE A 69 -2.07 0.17 -6.03
C ILE A 69 -3.41 0.62 -6.61
N PHE A 70 -4.17 -0.32 -7.16
CA PHE A 70 -5.50 -0.08 -7.71
C PHE A 70 -6.57 -0.72 -6.82
N ASN A 71 -7.59 0.05 -6.47
CA ASN A 71 -8.73 -0.39 -5.67
C ASN A 71 -10.03 -0.01 -6.38
N ALA A 72 -11.07 -0.81 -6.20
CA ALA A 72 -12.39 -0.53 -6.75
C ALA A 72 -13.50 -1.01 -5.82
N GLN A 73 -14.63 -0.31 -5.82
CA GLN A 73 -15.84 -0.72 -5.13
C GLN A 73 -17.07 -0.36 -5.96
N VAL A 74 -18.08 -1.23 -5.93
CA VAL A 74 -19.44 -0.95 -6.40
C VAL A 74 -20.41 -1.09 -5.24
N THR A 75 -21.33 -0.14 -5.13
CA THR A 75 -22.40 -0.15 -4.14
C THR A 75 -23.75 -0.05 -4.84
N ARG A 76 -24.69 -0.91 -4.44
CA ARG A 76 -26.10 -0.87 -4.81
C ARG A 76 -26.92 -0.39 -3.62
N ARG A 77 -27.63 0.72 -3.79
CA ARG A 77 -28.53 1.29 -2.79
C ARG A 77 -29.99 0.88 -3.07
N PHE A 78 -30.65 0.40 -2.02
CA PHE A 78 -32.09 0.18 -1.91
C PHE A 78 -32.66 1.19 -0.89
N LYS A 79 -33.91 1.04 -0.45
CA LYS A 79 -34.53 2.00 0.48
C LYS A 79 -33.80 2.11 1.81
N ASN A 80 -33.64 0.98 2.50
CA ASN A 80 -33.04 0.91 3.83
C ASN A 80 -31.78 0.04 3.85
N LEU A 81 -31.34 -0.48 2.70
CA LEU A 81 -30.23 -1.41 2.56
C LEU A 81 -29.26 -0.92 1.47
N GLU A 82 -27.97 -1.03 1.74
CA GLU A 82 -26.91 -0.98 0.73
C GLU A 82 -26.18 -2.31 0.71
N LEU A 83 -25.91 -2.81 -0.49
CA LEU A 83 -25.01 -3.93 -0.72
C LEU A 83 -23.78 -3.40 -1.46
N TYR A 84 -22.60 -3.78 -1.02
CA TYR A 84 -21.37 -3.35 -1.68
C TYR A 84 -20.40 -4.52 -1.84
N ALA A 85 -19.64 -4.46 -2.92
CA ALA A 85 -18.57 -5.39 -3.23
C ALA A 85 -17.41 -4.60 -3.79
N GLY A 86 -16.19 -5.01 -3.47
CA GLY A 86 -15.00 -4.33 -3.94
C GLY A 86 -13.75 -5.15 -3.75
N GLY A 87 -12.63 -4.54 -4.10
CA GLY A 87 -11.33 -5.12 -3.83
C GLY A 87 -10.23 -4.09 -3.71
N GLU A 88 -9.21 -4.49 -2.98
CA GLU A 88 -7.98 -3.73 -2.75
C GLU A 88 -6.83 -4.40 -3.49
N ASN A 89 -5.87 -3.60 -3.96
CA ASN A 89 -4.68 -4.06 -4.66
C ASN A 89 -5.01 -5.04 -5.81
N LEU A 90 -5.94 -4.65 -6.68
CA LEU A 90 -6.50 -5.47 -7.75
C LEU A 90 -5.48 -5.93 -8.80
N THR A 91 -4.31 -5.28 -8.87
CA THR A 91 -3.17 -5.68 -9.73
C THR A 91 -2.17 -6.60 -9.02
N ASP A 92 -2.44 -6.96 -7.77
CA ASP A 92 -1.64 -7.86 -6.96
C ASP A 92 -0.17 -7.43 -6.77
N TYR A 93 0.09 -6.13 -6.64
CA TYR A 93 1.44 -5.65 -6.42
C TYR A 93 1.90 -5.95 -4.99
N ARG A 94 3.00 -6.69 -4.84
CA ARG A 94 3.53 -7.11 -3.53
C ARG A 94 5.04 -6.93 -3.46
N GLN A 95 5.51 -6.67 -2.24
CA GLN A 95 6.91 -6.80 -1.90
C GLN A 95 7.20 -8.25 -1.47
N GLU A 96 8.07 -8.93 -2.20
CA GLU A 96 8.44 -10.33 -1.93
C GLU A 96 9.33 -10.48 -0.69
N HIS A 97 10.27 -9.57 -0.49
CA HIS A 97 11.27 -9.65 0.57
C HIS A 97 11.29 -8.37 1.40
N ALA A 98 11.08 -8.48 2.70
CA ALA A 98 11.02 -7.36 3.64
C ALA A 98 11.94 -7.52 4.86
N ILE A 99 12.72 -8.60 4.89
CA ILE A 99 13.57 -8.96 6.01
C ILE A 99 14.97 -9.27 5.47
N ILE A 100 15.98 -8.61 6.03
CA ILE A 100 17.39 -8.94 5.85
C ILE A 100 17.74 -10.06 6.83
N ASP A 101 18.53 -11.05 6.36
CA ASP A 101 19.00 -12.18 7.17
C ASP A 101 17.85 -12.96 7.85
N PHE A 102 16.78 -13.23 7.08
CA PHE A 102 15.54 -13.83 7.60
C PHE A 102 15.72 -15.24 8.21
N ASP A 103 16.75 -15.97 7.76
CA ASP A 103 17.08 -17.31 8.26
C ASP A 103 17.71 -17.28 9.67
N ASN A 104 18.28 -16.14 10.09
CA ASN A 104 18.92 -15.96 11.39
C ASN A 104 18.22 -14.87 12.22
N PRO A 105 17.01 -15.11 12.78
CA PRO A 105 16.20 -14.08 13.45
C PRO A 105 16.82 -13.47 14.71
N PHE A 106 17.91 -14.05 15.22
CA PHE A 106 18.69 -13.54 16.36
C PHE A 106 20.13 -13.15 15.97
N GLY A 107 20.43 -13.14 14.68
CA GLY A 107 21.73 -12.74 14.13
C GLY A 107 21.94 -11.23 14.23
N GLU A 108 23.21 -10.80 14.17
CA GLU A 108 23.60 -9.38 14.22
C GLU A 108 23.07 -8.57 13.03
N HIS A 109 22.69 -9.24 11.95
CA HIS A 109 22.28 -8.62 10.69
C HIS A 109 20.77 -8.71 10.41
N PHE A 110 19.99 -9.31 11.31
CA PHE A 110 18.54 -9.41 11.17
C PHE A 110 17.88 -8.03 11.20
N ASP A 111 17.15 -7.71 10.13
CA ASP A 111 16.37 -6.47 10.05
C ASP A 111 15.06 -6.68 9.31
N ALA A 112 13.94 -6.56 10.04
CA ALA A 112 12.58 -6.68 9.51
C ALA A 112 11.93 -5.33 9.14
N MET A 113 12.70 -4.24 9.13
CA MET A 113 12.21 -2.88 8.88
C MET A 113 12.29 -2.47 7.40
N GLN A 114 12.55 -3.40 6.48
CA GLN A 114 12.75 -3.11 5.06
C GLN A 114 11.43 -3.05 4.25
N VAL A 115 10.30 -2.71 4.88
CA VAL A 115 8.98 -2.65 4.22
C VAL A 115 8.81 -1.33 3.45
N TRP A 116 8.67 -1.41 2.13
CA TRP A 116 8.47 -0.27 1.22
C TRP A 116 7.20 -0.36 0.36
N ALA A 117 6.64 -1.56 0.18
CA ALA A 117 5.38 -1.82 -0.51
C ALA A 117 4.50 -2.82 0.28
N PRO A 118 3.23 -3.03 -0.12
CA PRO A 118 2.36 -3.98 0.56
C PRO A 118 2.93 -5.40 0.58
N LEU A 119 2.84 -6.07 1.74
CA LEU A 119 3.17 -7.49 1.88
C LEU A 119 1.99 -8.40 1.52
N VAL A 120 0.77 -7.85 1.55
CA VAL A 120 -0.44 -8.58 1.20
C VAL A 120 -0.97 -8.08 -0.14
N GLY A 121 -1.38 -9.05 -0.96
CA GLY A 121 -1.87 -8.83 -2.31
C GLY A 121 -3.31 -8.42 -2.44
N ALA A 122 -3.85 -8.78 -3.60
CA ALA A 122 -5.23 -8.59 -3.98
C ALA A 122 -6.17 -9.18 -2.93
N ARG A 123 -7.12 -8.36 -2.49
CA ARG A 123 -8.18 -8.75 -1.56
C ARG A 123 -9.52 -8.37 -2.15
N ALA A 124 -10.49 -9.27 -2.07
CA ALA A 124 -11.88 -8.99 -2.40
C ALA A 124 -12.72 -8.96 -1.13
N TYR A 125 -13.77 -8.15 -1.12
CA TYR A 125 -14.71 -8.07 -0.01
C TYR A 125 -16.14 -7.85 -0.53
N VAL A 126 -17.09 -8.27 0.29
CA VAL A 126 -18.51 -7.98 0.16
C VAL A 126 -19.04 -7.53 1.51
N GLY A 127 -20.01 -6.64 1.51
CA GLY A 127 -20.64 -6.16 2.73
C GLY A 127 -22.02 -5.60 2.48
N LEU A 128 -22.71 -5.33 3.59
CA LEU A 128 -24.02 -4.71 3.59
C LEU A 128 -24.10 -3.66 4.69
N ARG A 129 -24.92 -2.64 4.45
CA ARG A 129 -25.27 -1.61 5.43
C ARG A 129 -26.77 -1.49 5.47
N TRP A 130 -27.37 -1.60 6.65
CA TRP A 130 -28.82 -1.53 6.84
C TRP A 130 -29.14 -0.47 7.88
N TRP A 131 -30.16 0.35 7.61
CA TRP A 131 -30.65 1.37 8.53
C TRP A 131 -31.99 0.95 9.14
N ILE A 132 -32.14 1.19 10.44
CA ILE A 132 -33.39 1.00 11.18
C ILE A 132 -33.98 2.38 11.44
N GLU A 133 -35.13 2.68 10.85
CA GLU A 133 -35.90 3.87 11.20
C GLU A 133 -36.52 3.66 12.59
N SER A 134 -36.08 4.44 13.57
CA SER A 134 -36.79 4.53 14.85
C SER A 134 -38.01 5.42 14.64
N SER A 135 -39.21 4.85 14.69
CA SER A 135 -40.42 5.65 14.89
C SER A 135 -40.26 6.41 16.20
N LYS A 136 -40.31 7.75 16.14
CA LYS A 136 -40.70 8.55 17.30
C LYS A 136 -42.22 8.55 17.43
#